data_AF-A0A1W5D212-F1
#
_entry.id   AF-A0A1W5D212-F1
#
_cell.length_a   1.000
_cell.length_b   1.000
_cell.length_c   1.000
_cell.angle_alpha   90.00
_cell.angle_beta   90.00
_cell.angle_gamma   90.00
#
_symmetry.space_group_name_H-M   'P 1'
#
loop_
_entity.id
_entity.type
_entity.pdbx_description
1 polymer ?
#
loop_
_entity_poly.entity_id
_entity_poly.type
_entity_poly.pdbx_seq_one_letter_code
_entity_poly.pdbx_strand_id
1 'polypeptide(L)'
;MSKRAFWSVFWPAWKLAFTPKNIASGYAKTGIFPYNPSLVLDIITKPQPTEPYVASGSPKTPMTGRAVRRLQKAYKKAPSEPLVAKLFRANERLAAENSIGTHMILGLTAALREEKRRRKRGKRLNLLREEESGPQFFSPGRVTAARTWQAEKEEEEQQHRQDIESRKALVAFKKLQKEEEKLPKAAAAVERQRLAVEAKTAKAAESQARKELREEAKRHKRGNLKLQKRSTGSYKIQKTPRKQARQPRSPVTAQEEEGALLATSEEGECSS
;
A
#
# COMPACT_ATOMS: atom_id res chain seq x y z
N MET A 1 -25.50 19.54 -26.35
CA MET A 1 -26.35 19.45 -25.13
C MET A 1 -27.73 18.92 -25.53
N SER A 2 -28.50 18.28 -24.66
CA SER A 2 -29.90 17.88 -24.96
C SER A 2 -30.91 18.92 -24.47
N LYS A 3 -32.09 19.02 -25.10
CA LYS A 3 -33.12 20.04 -24.78
C LYS A 3 -33.55 20.06 -23.30
N ARG A 4 -33.52 18.90 -22.62
CA ARG A 4 -33.81 18.78 -21.18
C ARG A 4 -32.67 19.29 -20.29
N ALA A 5 -31.42 19.17 -20.72
CA ALA A 5 -30.25 19.66 -19.99
C ALA A 5 -30.00 21.17 -20.20
N PHE A 6 -30.41 21.71 -21.34
CA PHE A 6 -30.36 23.14 -21.63
C PHE A 6 -31.09 23.96 -20.55
N TRP A 7 -32.36 23.66 -20.27
CA TRP A 7 -33.16 24.47 -19.33
C TRP A 7 -32.58 24.53 -17.91
N SER A 8 -32.00 23.43 -17.43
CA SER A 8 -31.36 23.36 -16.11
C SER A 8 -30.08 24.20 -15.98
N VAL A 9 -29.43 24.55 -17.09
CA VAL A 9 -28.27 25.47 -17.10
C VAL A 9 -28.71 26.90 -17.43
N PHE A 10 -29.59 27.03 -18.42
CA PHE A 10 -30.13 28.29 -18.92
C PHE A 10 -30.93 29.06 -17.87
N TRP A 11 -31.86 28.42 -17.16
CA TRP A 11 -32.76 29.14 -16.25
C TRP A 11 -32.04 29.74 -15.01
N PRO A 12 -31.09 29.06 -14.34
CA PRO A 12 -30.24 29.69 -13.34
C PRO A 12 -29.36 30.80 -13.91
N ALA A 13 -28.72 30.57 -15.07
CA ALA A 13 -27.87 31.58 -15.71
C ALA A 13 -28.66 32.83 -16.12
N TRP A 14 -29.89 32.66 -16.61
CA TRP A 14 -30.81 33.75 -16.95
C TRP A 14 -31.17 34.58 -15.71
N LYS A 15 -31.54 33.94 -14.60
CA LYS A 15 -31.84 34.65 -13.33
C LYS A 15 -30.64 35.42 -12.79
N LEU A 16 -29.43 34.89 -12.97
CA LEU A 16 -28.19 35.57 -12.55
C LEU A 16 -27.80 36.70 -13.50
N ALA A 17 -28.05 36.56 -14.81
CA ALA A 17 -27.72 37.56 -15.83
C ALA A 17 -28.72 38.72 -15.87
N PHE A 18 -30.02 38.43 -15.99
CA PHE A 18 -31.10 39.41 -16.14
C PHE A 18 -31.54 40.01 -14.79
N THR A 19 -30.59 40.62 -14.07
CA THR A 19 -30.90 41.47 -12.91
C THR A 19 -30.88 42.95 -13.32
N PRO A 20 -31.68 43.84 -12.69
CA PRO A 20 -31.67 45.27 -13.03
C PRO A 20 -30.28 45.91 -12.93
N LYS A 21 -29.46 45.47 -11.96
CA LYS A 21 -28.07 45.93 -11.78
C LYS A 21 -27.19 45.57 -12.97
N ASN A 22 -27.27 44.33 -13.45
CA ASN A 22 -26.49 43.87 -14.60
C ASN A 22 -26.94 44.56 -15.89
N ILE A 23 -28.26 44.69 -16.10
CA ILE A 23 -28.83 45.37 -17.27
C ILE A 23 -28.36 46.83 -17.30
N ALA A 24 -28.49 47.56 -16.19
CA ALA A 24 -27.97 48.93 -16.06
C ALA A 24 -26.46 49.00 -16.30
N SER A 25 -25.67 48.05 -15.77
CA SER A 25 -24.22 48.01 -16.01
C SER A 25 -23.84 47.81 -17.50
N GLY A 26 -24.69 47.11 -18.27
CA GLY A 26 -24.52 46.94 -19.71
C GLY A 26 -24.70 48.24 -20.47
N TYR A 27 -25.76 49.00 -20.19
CA TYR A 27 -26.01 50.33 -20.78
C TYR A 27 -25.02 51.41 -20.30
N ALA A 28 -24.53 51.30 -19.06
CA ALA A 28 -23.49 52.18 -18.54
C ALA A 28 -22.16 51.96 -19.27
N LYS A 29 -21.82 50.70 -19.57
CA LYS A 29 -20.58 50.35 -20.28
C LYS A 29 -20.55 50.81 -21.74
N THR A 30 -21.70 51.00 -22.38
CA THR A 30 -21.76 51.61 -23.72
C THR A 30 -21.78 53.14 -23.71
N GLY A 31 -21.78 53.78 -22.52
CA GLY A 31 -21.89 55.24 -22.40
C GLY A 31 -23.25 55.81 -22.82
N ILE A 32 -24.24 54.96 -23.10
CA ILE A 32 -25.57 55.38 -23.58
C ILE A 32 -26.46 55.77 -22.40
N PHE A 33 -26.50 54.96 -21.34
CA PHE A 33 -27.31 55.24 -20.15
C PHE A 33 -26.67 54.70 -18.86
N PRO A 34 -26.24 55.55 -17.91
CA PRO A 34 -26.23 57.01 -17.99
C PRO A 34 -25.32 57.52 -19.12
N TYR A 35 -25.65 58.70 -19.66
CA TYR A 35 -24.92 59.28 -20.79
C TYR A 35 -23.49 59.66 -20.39
N ASN A 36 -22.50 58.99 -20.97
CA ASN A 36 -21.07 59.23 -20.75
C ASN A 36 -20.28 58.86 -22.02
N PRO A 37 -20.14 59.77 -22.99
CA PRO A 37 -19.49 59.48 -24.26
C PRO A 37 -17.98 59.21 -24.14
N SER A 38 -17.32 59.72 -23.08
CA SER A 38 -15.87 59.56 -22.87
C SER A 38 -15.47 58.09 -22.84
N LEU A 39 -16.28 57.22 -22.21
CA LEU A 39 -16.03 55.77 -22.17
C LEU A 39 -15.94 55.10 -23.55
N VAL A 40 -16.57 55.68 -24.57
CA VAL A 40 -16.49 55.20 -25.97
C VAL A 40 -15.34 55.87 -26.71
N LEU A 41 -15.11 57.16 -26.46
CA LEU A 41 -13.99 57.90 -27.04
C LEU A 41 -12.64 57.32 -26.60
N ASP A 42 -12.47 56.99 -25.32
CA ASP A 42 -11.26 56.36 -24.75
C ASP A 42 -10.89 55.01 -25.41
N ILE A 43 -11.89 54.30 -25.95
CA ILE A 43 -11.70 53.03 -26.68
C ILE A 43 -11.22 53.30 -28.12
N ILE A 44 -11.67 54.41 -28.72
CA ILE A 44 -11.29 54.83 -30.08
C ILE A 44 -9.90 55.48 -30.06
N THR A 45 -9.62 56.36 -29.10
CA THR A 45 -8.31 56.97 -28.87
C THR A 45 -7.39 55.99 -28.15
N LYS A 46 -6.92 54.98 -28.88
CA LYS A 46 -5.93 54.00 -28.40
C LYS A 46 -4.82 54.73 -27.62
N PRO A 47 -4.56 54.40 -26.34
CA PRO A 47 -3.42 54.95 -25.65
C PRO A 47 -2.14 54.52 -26.39
N GLN A 48 -1.19 55.45 -26.53
CA GLN A 48 0.10 55.14 -27.13
C GLN A 48 0.74 53.96 -26.37
N PRO A 49 1.32 52.96 -27.05
CA PRO A 49 1.91 51.82 -26.37
C PRO A 49 3.08 52.25 -25.49
N THR A 50 2.86 52.37 -24.18
CA THR A 50 3.94 52.36 -23.21
C THR A 50 4.65 51.02 -23.35
N GLU A 51 5.90 51.03 -23.85
CA GLU A 51 6.61 49.79 -24.17
C GLU A 51 6.62 48.86 -22.94
N PRO A 52 6.20 47.59 -23.09
CA PRO A 52 6.15 46.69 -21.96
C PRO A 52 7.59 46.42 -21.48
N TYR A 53 7.94 46.94 -20.30
CA TYR A 53 9.24 46.73 -19.67
C TYR A 53 9.46 45.25 -19.35
N VAL A 54 9.94 44.51 -20.35
CA VAL A 54 10.24 43.08 -20.30
C VAL A 54 11.59 42.88 -19.63
N ALA A 55 11.59 42.94 -18.29
CA ALA A 55 12.74 42.62 -17.45
C ALA A 55 13.23 41.18 -17.71
N SER A 56 14.15 41.03 -18.67
CA SER A 56 14.50 39.76 -19.33
C SER A 56 15.16 38.72 -18.41
N GLY A 57 15.70 39.15 -17.26
CA GLY A 57 16.25 38.27 -16.21
C GLY A 57 15.23 37.80 -15.15
N SER A 58 13.97 38.22 -15.22
CA SER A 58 12.95 37.92 -14.20
C SER A 58 12.56 36.43 -14.20
N PRO A 59 12.80 35.65 -13.11
CA PRO A 59 12.45 34.22 -13.10
C PRO A 59 10.94 34.00 -13.28
N LYS A 60 10.54 33.05 -14.12
CA LYS A 60 9.15 32.73 -14.46
C LYS A 60 8.41 32.06 -13.28
N THR A 61 7.12 32.36 -13.12
CA THR A 61 6.27 31.75 -12.07
C THR A 61 6.27 30.21 -12.18
N PRO A 62 6.61 29.46 -11.11
CA PRO A 62 6.80 28.02 -11.19
C PRO A 62 5.48 27.23 -11.22
N MET A 63 5.16 26.59 -12.35
CA MET A 63 3.91 25.83 -12.57
C MET A 63 4.05 24.32 -12.33
N THR A 64 5.05 23.88 -11.56
CA THR A 64 5.31 22.45 -11.34
C THR A 64 6.04 22.25 -10.01
N GLY A 65 5.75 21.16 -9.29
CA GLY A 65 6.40 20.89 -8.00
C GLY A 65 7.95 20.87 -8.06
N ARG A 66 8.55 20.46 -9.19
CA ARG A 66 10.03 20.56 -9.38
C ARG A 66 10.50 22.02 -9.50
N ALA A 67 9.71 22.90 -10.10
CA ALA A 67 10.02 24.32 -10.23
C ALA A 67 9.75 25.08 -8.92
N VAL A 68 8.66 24.78 -8.21
CA VAL A 68 8.37 25.34 -6.88
C VAL A 68 9.49 24.97 -5.90
N ARG A 69 9.91 23.70 -5.85
CA ARG A 69 11.06 23.26 -5.02
C ARG A 69 12.39 23.91 -5.41
N ARG A 70 12.60 24.27 -6.70
CA ARG A 70 13.76 25.06 -7.13
C ARG A 70 13.69 26.49 -6.60
N LEU A 71 12.54 27.15 -6.71
CA LEU A 71 12.35 28.53 -6.23
C LEU A 71 12.45 28.62 -4.70
N GLN A 72 11.88 27.66 -3.98
CA GLN A 72 12.04 27.51 -2.52
C GLN A 72 13.51 27.29 -2.12
N LYS A 73 14.28 26.47 -2.87
CA LYS A 73 15.72 26.30 -2.62
C LYS A 73 16.53 27.56 -2.94
N ALA A 74 16.14 28.35 -3.94
CA ALA A 74 16.75 29.64 -4.22
C ALA A 74 16.48 30.64 -3.08
N TYR A 75 15.22 30.76 -2.63
CA TYR A 75 14.83 31.61 -1.51
C TYR A 75 15.54 31.24 -0.20
N LYS A 76 15.72 29.94 0.08
CA LYS A 76 16.51 29.47 1.24
C LYS A 76 18.01 29.75 1.15
N LYS A 77 18.55 30.07 -0.04
CA LYS A 77 19.95 30.51 -0.22
C LYS A 77 20.10 32.03 -0.19
N ALA A 78 19.14 32.73 -0.77
CA ALA A 78 19.09 34.18 -0.85
C ALA A 78 17.62 34.63 -0.61
N PRO A 79 17.26 35.04 0.62
CA PRO A 79 15.92 35.53 0.89
C PRO A 79 15.68 36.81 0.09
N SER A 80 14.60 36.82 -0.71
CA SER A 80 14.37 37.86 -1.71
C SER A 80 12.88 38.00 -2.00
N GLU A 81 12.35 39.21 -1.84
CA GLU A 81 10.94 39.53 -2.04
C GLU A 81 10.37 39.12 -3.41
N PRO A 82 11.03 39.39 -4.57
CA PRO A 82 10.53 38.92 -5.86
C PRO A 82 10.48 37.39 -5.99
N LEU A 83 11.23 36.62 -5.19
CA LEU A 83 11.08 35.16 -5.12
C LEU A 83 9.85 34.78 -4.28
N VAL A 84 9.58 35.48 -3.18
CA VAL A 84 8.39 35.29 -2.33
C VAL A 84 7.10 35.62 -3.10
N ALA A 85 7.04 36.76 -3.77
CA ALA A 85 5.91 37.15 -4.61
C ALA A 85 5.61 36.12 -5.72
N LYS A 86 6.65 35.44 -6.24
CA LYS A 86 6.51 34.39 -7.26
C LYS A 86 6.14 33.03 -6.67
N LEU A 87 6.41 32.77 -5.40
CA LEU A 87 5.85 31.64 -4.66
C LEU A 87 4.35 31.85 -4.38
N PHE A 88 3.93 33.05 -3.95
CA PHE A 88 2.50 33.36 -3.77
C PHE A 88 1.72 33.26 -5.09
N ARG A 89 2.16 33.93 -6.16
CA ARG A 89 1.53 33.81 -7.50
C ARG A 89 1.49 32.37 -8.05
N ALA A 90 2.43 31.52 -7.66
CA ALA A 90 2.40 30.10 -8.00
C ALA A 90 1.35 29.33 -7.19
N ASN A 91 1.26 29.59 -5.88
CA ASN A 91 0.27 28.97 -5.00
C ASN A 91 -1.16 29.37 -5.38
N GLU A 92 -1.42 30.66 -5.61
CA GLU A 92 -2.69 31.21 -6.09
C GLU A 92 -3.15 30.50 -7.37
N ARG A 93 -2.25 30.43 -8.37
CA ARG A 93 -2.55 29.79 -9.66
C ARG A 93 -2.76 28.28 -9.54
N LEU A 94 -1.93 27.57 -8.78
CA LEU A 94 -2.10 26.12 -8.58
C LEU A 94 -3.38 25.80 -7.79
N ALA A 95 -3.79 26.67 -6.85
CA ALA A 95 -5.07 26.56 -6.16
C ALA A 95 -6.25 26.78 -7.11
N ALA A 96 -6.18 27.78 -8.00
CA ALA A 96 -7.19 28.02 -9.03
C ALA A 96 -7.29 26.86 -10.04
N GLU A 97 -6.16 26.36 -10.55
CA GLU A 97 -6.10 25.21 -11.45
C GLU A 97 -6.66 23.93 -10.79
N ASN A 98 -6.39 23.71 -9.50
CA ASN A 98 -6.97 22.60 -8.73
C ASN A 98 -8.48 22.77 -8.48
N SER A 99 -8.96 23.99 -8.20
CA SER A 99 -10.39 24.30 -8.07
C SER A 99 -11.15 24.05 -9.39
N ILE A 100 -10.56 24.43 -10.53
CA ILE A 100 -11.11 24.13 -11.86
C ILE A 100 -11.12 22.62 -12.10
N GLY A 101 -10.00 21.93 -11.86
CA GLY A 101 -9.87 20.49 -12.08
C GLY A 101 -10.84 19.66 -11.23
N THR A 102 -10.99 19.99 -9.94
CA THR A 102 -11.96 19.32 -9.05
C THR A 102 -13.40 19.57 -9.50
N HIS A 103 -13.77 20.81 -9.88
CA HIS A 103 -15.09 21.11 -10.42
C HIS A 103 -15.36 20.36 -11.75
N MET A 104 -14.37 20.24 -12.62
CA MET A 104 -14.47 19.43 -13.86
C MET A 104 -14.70 17.95 -13.56
N ILE A 105 -13.96 17.35 -12.61
CA ILE A 105 -14.14 15.95 -12.20
C ILE A 105 -15.53 15.71 -11.62
N LEU A 106 -16.04 16.64 -10.79
CA LEU A 106 -17.39 16.57 -10.23
C LEU A 106 -18.46 16.68 -11.35
N GLY A 107 -18.28 17.60 -12.30
CA GLY A 107 -19.18 17.74 -13.47
C GLY A 107 -19.19 16.49 -14.36
N LEU A 108 -18.01 15.93 -14.67
CA LEU A 108 -17.87 14.71 -15.48
C LEU A 108 -18.48 13.49 -14.78
N THR A 109 -18.22 13.29 -13.49
CA THR A 109 -18.79 12.16 -12.73
C THR A 109 -20.30 12.28 -12.57
N ALA A 110 -20.84 13.49 -12.38
CA ALA A 110 -22.28 13.74 -12.39
C ALA A 110 -22.91 13.46 -13.77
N ALA A 111 -22.30 13.93 -14.86
CA ALA A 111 -22.75 13.67 -16.23
C ALA A 111 -22.74 12.17 -16.58
N LEU A 112 -21.70 11.44 -16.15
CA LEU A 112 -21.56 9.99 -16.37
C LEU A 112 -22.62 9.20 -15.57
N ARG A 113 -22.91 9.60 -14.33
CA ARG A 113 -24.02 9.03 -13.52
C ARG A 113 -25.37 9.26 -14.20
N GLU A 114 -25.63 10.47 -14.69
CA GLU A 114 -26.87 10.83 -15.40
C GLU A 114 -27.00 10.07 -16.72
N GLU A 115 -25.92 9.92 -17.48
CA GLU A 115 -25.92 9.14 -18.73
C GLU A 115 -26.15 7.64 -18.47
N LYS A 116 -25.53 7.06 -17.43
CA LYS A 116 -25.86 5.70 -16.97
C LYS A 116 -27.32 5.57 -16.53
N ARG A 117 -27.89 6.60 -15.88
CA ARG A 117 -29.32 6.65 -15.51
C ARG A 117 -30.22 6.70 -16.76
N ARG A 118 -29.85 7.45 -17.79
CA ARG A 118 -30.56 7.51 -19.08
C ARG A 118 -30.54 6.18 -19.81
N ARG A 119 -29.38 5.52 -19.91
CA ARG A 119 -29.24 4.20 -20.56
C ARG A 119 -29.98 3.07 -19.83
N LYS A 120 -30.29 3.23 -18.54
CA LYS A 120 -31.22 2.34 -17.80
C LYS A 120 -32.69 2.71 -18.03
N ARG A 121 -33.02 4.00 -18.14
CA ARG A 121 -34.41 4.49 -18.28
C ARG A 121 -34.95 4.20 -19.69
N GLY A 122 -35.78 3.16 -19.79
CA GLY A 122 -36.39 2.72 -21.05
C GLY A 122 -35.96 1.32 -21.49
N LYS A 123 -34.95 0.73 -20.82
CA LYS A 123 -34.76 -0.73 -20.89
C LYS A 123 -35.92 -1.42 -20.19
N ARG A 124 -36.43 -2.50 -20.80
CA ARG A 124 -37.52 -3.32 -20.27
C ARG A 124 -37.07 -4.06 -19.01
N LEU A 125 -38.01 -4.36 -18.11
CA LEU A 125 -37.71 -5.12 -16.88
C LEU A 125 -37.51 -6.60 -17.23
N ASN A 126 -36.25 -6.99 -17.43
CA ASN A 126 -35.88 -8.31 -17.93
C ASN A 126 -35.75 -9.34 -16.79
N LEU A 127 -36.90 -9.78 -16.25
CA LEU A 127 -36.97 -10.70 -15.09
C LEU A 127 -36.35 -12.08 -15.33
N LEU A 128 -36.25 -12.52 -16.59
CA LEU A 128 -35.79 -13.87 -16.98
C LEU A 128 -34.47 -13.83 -17.79
N ARG A 129 -33.82 -12.66 -17.89
CA ARG A 129 -32.60 -12.42 -18.68
C ARG A 129 -32.68 -12.86 -20.16
N GLU A 130 -33.88 -12.84 -20.75
CA GLU A 130 -34.09 -13.14 -22.18
C GLU A 130 -33.56 -12.00 -23.08
N GLU A 131 -33.05 -12.30 -24.27
CA GLU A 131 -32.52 -11.30 -25.22
C GLU A 131 -33.53 -10.19 -25.55
N GLU A 132 -33.08 -8.94 -25.75
CA GLU A 132 -33.92 -7.73 -25.86
C GLU A 132 -34.74 -7.62 -27.19
N SER A 133 -35.45 -8.69 -27.58
CA SER A 133 -36.36 -8.73 -28.73
C SER A 133 -37.80 -8.39 -28.35
N GLY A 134 -38.31 -7.27 -28.90
CA GLY A 134 -39.73 -6.90 -28.89
C GLY A 134 -40.36 -6.49 -27.54
N PRO A 135 -41.70 -6.27 -27.53
CA PRO A 135 -42.47 -5.99 -26.31
C PRO A 135 -42.50 -7.19 -25.34
N GLN A 136 -42.34 -6.93 -24.03
CA GLN A 136 -42.40 -7.96 -23.01
C GLN A 136 -43.85 -8.23 -22.57
N PHE A 137 -44.41 -9.39 -22.93
CA PHE A 137 -45.69 -9.87 -22.37
C PHE A 137 -45.48 -10.74 -21.13
N PHE A 138 -46.29 -10.53 -20.08
CA PHE A 138 -46.24 -11.29 -18.84
C PHE A 138 -47.47 -12.18 -18.69
N SER A 139 -47.42 -13.39 -19.25
CA SER A 139 -48.41 -14.44 -18.97
C SER A 139 -48.20 -15.05 -17.57
N PRO A 140 -49.22 -15.69 -16.97
CA PRO A 140 -49.10 -16.26 -15.61
C PRO A 140 -47.90 -17.20 -15.44
N GLY A 141 -47.64 -18.10 -16.40
CA GLY A 141 -46.48 -18.99 -16.39
C GLY A 141 -45.12 -18.27 -16.45
N ARG A 142 -45.06 -17.11 -17.12
CA ARG A 142 -43.85 -16.27 -17.16
C ARG A 142 -43.65 -15.52 -15.84
N VAL A 143 -44.73 -15.20 -15.12
CA VAL A 143 -44.68 -14.62 -13.76
C VAL A 143 -44.28 -15.67 -12.72
N THR A 144 -44.72 -16.93 -12.82
CA THR A 144 -44.26 -17.99 -11.92
C THR A 144 -42.78 -18.32 -12.14
N ALA A 145 -42.33 -18.46 -13.39
CA ALA A 145 -40.91 -18.67 -13.71
C ALA A 145 -40.01 -17.51 -13.23
N ALA A 146 -40.49 -16.26 -13.32
CA ALA A 146 -39.76 -15.12 -12.77
C ALA A 146 -39.64 -15.17 -11.23
N ARG A 147 -40.64 -15.72 -10.53
CA ARG A 147 -40.60 -15.89 -9.07
C ARG A 147 -39.68 -17.03 -8.63
N THR A 148 -39.68 -18.17 -9.31
CA THR A 148 -38.76 -19.27 -8.97
C THR A 148 -37.31 -18.84 -9.20
N TRP A 149 -37.02 -18.19 -10.33
CA TRP A 149 -35.69 -17.64 -10.60
C TRP A 149 -35.24 -16.60 -9.56
N GLN A 150 -36.15 -15.79 -9.02
CA GLN A 150 -35.85 -14.87 -7.92
C GLN A 150 -35.54 -15.62 -6.62
N ALA A 151 -36.31 -16.66 -6.27
CA ALA A 151 -36.04 -17.50 -5.10
C ALA A 151 -34.68 -18.23 -5.23
N GLU A 152 -34.40 -18.87 -6.37
CA GLU A 152 -33.12 -19.51 -6.70
C GLU A 152 -31.92 -18.54 -6.49
N LYS A 153 -32.06 -17.28 -6.91
CA LYS A 153 -31.01 -16.27 -6.74
C LYS A 153 -30.88 -15.74 -5.32
N GLU A 154 -31.98 -15.63 -4.58
CA GLU A 154 -31.94 -15.30 -3.15
C GLU A 154 -31.38 -16.45 -2.31
N GLU A 155 -31.58 -17.71 -2.72
CA GLU A 155 -30.97 -18.90 -2.13
C GLU A 155 -29.47 -18.98 -2.43
N GLU A 156 -29.03 -18.76 -3.67
CA GLU A 156 -27.60 -18.65 -4.03
C GLU A 156 -26.89 -17.55 -3.22
N GLU A 157 -27.50 -16.36 -3.11
CA GLU A 157 -26.93 -15.28 -2.30
C GLU A 157 -26.88 -15.63 -0.81
N GLN A 158 -27.86 -16.38 -0.28
CA GLN A 158 -27.86 -16.84 1.10
C GLN A 158 -26.78 -17.90 1.34
N GLN A 159 -26.64 -18.90 0.47
CA GLN A 159 -25.59 -19.92 0.55
C GLN A 159 -24.20 -19.27 0.51
N HIS A 160 -23.95 -18.36 -0.44
CA HIS A 160 -22.67 -17.66 -0.53
C HIS A 160 -22.36 -16.79 0.72
N ARG A 161 -23.38 -16.19 1.36
CA ARG A 161 -23.22 -15.49 2.65
C ARG A 161 -22.87 -16.47 3.78
N GLN A 162 -23.56 -17.61 3.85
CA GLN A 162 -23.30 -18.68 4.81
C GLN A 162 -21.89 -19.27 4.64
N ASP A 163 -21.39 -19.45 3.41
CA ASP A 163 -20.02 -19.89 3.12
C ASP A 163 -18.97 -18.87 3.57
N ILE A 164 -19.23 -17.58 3.37
CA ILE A 164 -18.35 -16.52 3.88
C ILE A 164 -18.33 -16.54 5.42
N GLU A 165 -19.45 -16.83 6.08
CA GLU A 165 -19.56 -16.87 7.53
C GLU A 165 -18.96 -18.15 8.15
N SER A 166 -19.21 -19.32 7.55
CA SER A 166 -18.60 -20.59 7.95
C SER A 166 -17.07 -20.54 7.77
N ARG A 167 -16.58 -19.95 6.67
CA ARG A 167 -15.15 -19.73 6.43
C ARG A 167 -14.52 -18.77 7.46
N LYS A 168 -15.22 -17.72 7.87
CA LYS A 168 -14.79 -16.84 8.99
C LYS A 168 -14.73 -17.61 10.31
N ALA A 169 -15.77 -18.39 10.63
CA ALA A 169 -15.84 -19.20 11.86
C ALA A 169 -14.71 -20.24 11.92
N LEU A 170 -14.46 -20.97 10.83
CA LEU A 170 -13.34 -21.92 10.73
C LEU A 170 -11.97 -21.25 10.90
N VAL A 171 -11.79 -20.02 10.41
CA VAL A 171 -10.56 -19.25 10.62
C VAL A 171 -10.43 -18.77 12.08
N ALA A 172 -11.53 -18.39 12.74
CA ALA A 172 -11.53 -18.03 14.15
C ALA A 172 -11.20 -19.26 15.04
N PHE A 173 -11.85 -20.40 14.82
CA PHE A 173 -11.60 -21.65 15.52
C PHE A 173 -10.14 -22.12 15.38
N LYS A 174 -9.59 -22.06 14.16
CA LYS A 174 -8.17 -22.37 13.90
C LYS A 174 -7.17 -21.35 14.47
N LYS A 175 -7.61 -20.18 14.95
CA LYS A 175 -6.78 -19.27 15.75
C LYS A 175 -6.80 -19.68 17.22
N LEU A 176 -7.98 -19.93 17.79
CA LEU A 176 -8.16 -20.36 19.18
C LEU A 176 -7.35 -21.63 19.48
N GLN A 177 -7.49 -22.68 18.65
CA GLN A 177 -6.69 -23.91 18.79
C GLN A 177 -5.17 -23.65 18.74
N LYS A 178 -4.72 -22.71 17.90
CA LYS A 178 -3.30 -22.31 17.81
C LYS A 178 -2.83 -21.41 18.97
N GLU A 179 -3.72 -20.91 19.80
CA GLU A 179 -3.41 -20.16 21.02
C GLU A 179 -3.43 -21.10 22.22
N GLU A 180 -4.45 -21.97 22.31
CA GLU A 180 -4.50 -23.10 23.24
C GLU A 180 -3.26 -24.00 23.12
N GLU A 181 -2.83 -24.38 21.91
CA GLU A 181 -1.60 -25.15 21.68
C GLU A 181 -0.31 -24.44 22.13
N LYS A 182 -0.27 -23.10 22.15
CA LYS A 182 0.95 -22.36 22.54
C LYS A 182 1.15 -22.39 24.05
N LEU A 183 0.08 -22.37 24.85
CA LEU A 183 0.15 -22.32 26.31
C LEU A 183 0.97 -23.50 26.91
N PRO A 184 0.67 -24.79 26.62
CA PRO A 184 1.46 -25.90 27.16
C PRO A 184 2.86 -25.98 26.52
N LYS A 185 3.02 -25.55 25.26
CA LYS A 185 4.34 -25.49 24.60
C LYS A 185 5.26 -24.45 25.24
N ALA A 186 4.71 -23.31 25.67
CA ALA A 186 5.42 -22.27 26.41
C ALA A 186 5.77 -22.74 27.84
N ALA A 187 4.82 -23.34 28.57
CA ALA A 187 5.06 -23.90 29.89
C ALA A 187 6.16 -24.99 29.87
N ALA A 188 6.08 -25.94 28.92
CA ALA A 188 7.10 -26.97 28.74
C ALA A 188 8.47 -26.40 28.33
N ALA A 189 8.53 -25.26 27.64
CA ALA A 189 9.79 -24.58 27.34
C ALA A 189 10.41 -23.93 28.58
N VAL A 190 9.60 -23.33 29.47
CA VAL A 190 10.07 -22.75 30.75
C VAL A 190 10.63 -23.84 31.67
N GLU A 191 9.91 -24.96 31.86
CA GLU A 191 10.41 -26.06 32.71
C GLU A 191 11.67 -26.71 32.13
N ARG A 192 11.77 -26.86 30.81
CA ARG A 192 13.01 -27.31 30.16
C ARG A 192 14.18 -26.34 30.40
N GLN A 193 13.93 -25.03 30.46
CA GLN A 193 14.97 -24.05 30.78
C GLN A 193 15.41 -24.14 32.24
N ARG A 194 14.49 -24.30 33.20
CA ARG A 194 14.79 -24.51 34.62
C ARG A 194 15.69 -25.73 34.84
N LEU A 195 15.25 -26.90 34.37
CA LEU A 195 16.02 -28.15 34.45
C LEU A 195 17.40 -28.04 33.76
N ALA A 196 17.50 -27.28 32.66
CA ALA A 196 18.77 -27.03 31.98
C ALA A 196 19.71 -26.04 32.71
N VAL A 197 19.19 -25.17 33.58
CA VAL A 197 19.99 -24.32 34.48
C VAL A 197 20.45 -25.13 35.69
N GLU A 198 19.56 -25.88 36.33
CA GLU A 198 19.87 -26.76 37.46
C GLU A 198 20.91 -27.83 37.09
N ALA A 199 20.77 -28.47 35.93
CA ALA A 199 21.76 -29.42 35.43
C ALA A 199 23.12 -28.78 35.10
N LYS A 200 23.18 -27.46 34.83
CA LYS A 200 24.44 -26.71 34.65
C LYS A 200 25.07 -26.32 35.98
N THR A 201 24.29 -25.86 36.96
CA THR A 201 24.81 -25.51 38.30
C THR A 201 25.31 -26.75 39.03
N ALA A 202 24.57 -27.87 38.97
CA ALA A 202 25.01 -29.15 39.53
C ALA A 202 26.34 -29.64 38.92
N LYS A 203 26.48 -29.59 37.58
CA LYS A 203 27.73 -29.97 36.89
C LYS A 203 28.89 -28.99 37.15
N ALA A 204 28.60 -27.71 37.39
CA ALA A 204 29.62 -26.75 37.80
C ALA A 204 30.14 -27.07 39.21
N ALA A 205 29.25 -27.35 40.16
CA ALA A 205 29.61 -27.76 41.53
C ALA A 205 30.38 -29.09 41.56
N GLU A 206 29.94 -30.11 40.81
CA GLU A 206 30.68 -31.38 40.67
C GLU A 206 32.09 -31.15 40.08
N SER A 207 32.21 -30.26 39.08
CA SER A 207 33.49 -29.87 38.49
C SER A 207 34.40 -29.12 39.48
N GLN A 208 33.85 -28.34 40.41
CA GLN A 208 34.60 -27.67 41.47
C GLN A 208 35.09 -28.66 42.53
N ALA A 209 34.20 -29.46 43.11
CA ALA A 209 34.57 -30.51 44.08
C ALA A 209 35.62 -31.48 43.50
N ARG A 210 35.49 -31.87 42.22
CA ARG A 210 36.47 -32.73 41.53
C ARG A 210 37.81 -32.04 41.24
N LYS A 211 37.87 -30.70 41.17
CA LYS A 211 39.14 -29.94 41.13
C LYS A 211 39.78 -29.86 42.51
N GLU A 212 39.00 -29.61 43.55
CA GLU A 212 39.45 -29.54 44.94
C GLU A 212 40.09 -30.85 45.38
N LEU A 213 39.36 -31.97 45.27
CA LEU A 213 39.88 -33.33 45.51
C LEU A 213 41.15 -33.65 44.69
N ARG A 214 41.28 -33.08 43.48
CA ARG A 214 42.47 -33.26 42.63
C ARG A 214 43.66 -32.43 43.11
N GLU A 215 43.46 -31.22 43.61
CA GLU A 215 44.52 -30.42 44.23
C GLU A 215 44.95 -30.99 45.59
N GLU A 216 44.02 -31.52 46.39
CA GLU A 216 44.34 -32.27 47.61
C GLU A 216 45.15 -33.53 47.29
N ALA A 217 44.72 -34.35 46.32
CA ALA A 217 45.48 -35.52 45.88
C ALA A 217 46.87 -35.13 45.30
N LYS A 218 47.01 -33.96 44.66
CA LYS A 218 48.32 -33.40 44.24
C LYS A 218 49.16 -32.95 45.43
N ARG A 219 48.59 -32.29 46.45
CA ARG A 219 49.28 -31.91 47.69
C ARG A 219 49.82 -33.17 48.39
N HIS A 220 48.97 -34.18 48.57
CA HIS A 220 49.33 -35.46 49.17
C HIS A 220 50.44 -36.18 48.37
N LYS A 221 50.31 -36.28 47.03
CA LYS A 221 51.37 -36.86 46.17
C LYS A 221 52.66 -36.03 46.16
N ARG A 222 52.61 -34.70 46.29
CA ARG A 222 53.81 -33.85 46.42
C ARG A 222 54.55 -34.04 47.76
N GLY A 223 53.82 -34.36 48.82
CA GLY A 223 54.42 -34.85 50.07
C GLY A 223 55.09 -36.21 49.87
N ASN A 224 54.34 -37.20 49.39
CA ASN A 224 54.81 -38.58 49.31
C ASN A 224 55.97 -38.79 48.29
N LEU A 225 55.97 -38.09 47.16
CA LEU A 225 57.04 -38.20 46.16
C LEU A 225 58.40 -37.61 46.63
N LYS A 226 58.42 -36.78 47.69
CA LYS A 226 59.67 -36.38 48.35
C LYS A 226 60.28 -37.50 49.20
N LEU A 227 59.47 -38.43 49.70
CA LEU A 227 59.93 -39.59 50.48
C LEU A 227 60.43 -40.71 49.56
N GLN A 228 59.70 -41.01 48.49
CA GLN A 228 59.88 -42.25 47.72
C GLN A 228 61.06 -42.27 46.74
N LYS A 229 61.72 -41.13 46.46
CA LYS A 229 62.90 -41.06 45.56
C LYS A 229 64.22 -41.59 46.16
N ARG A 230 64.20 -42.24 47.32
CA ARG A 230 65.40 -42.73 48.04
C ARG A 230 65.70 -44.22 47.88
N SER A 231 64.88 -45.01 47.17
CA SER A 231 65.04 -46.47 47.08
C SER A 231 64.51 -47.07 45.77
N THR A 232 65.41 -47.67 44.97
CA THR A 232 65.24 -48.87 44.10
C THR A 232 64.06 -48.93 43.09
N GLY A 233 64.08 -49.74 42.02
CA GLY A 233 65.12 -50.63 41.49
C GLY A 233 64.53 -51.91 40.88
N SER A 234 64.53 -52.03 39.54
CA SER A 234 64.33 -53.23 38.69
C SER A 234 63.15 -54.19 38.95
N TYR A 235 62.29 -54.43 37.94
CA TYR A 235 62.28 -55.66 37.10
C TYR A 235 61.15 -55.63 36.03
N LYS A 236 61.03 -56.67 35.18
CA LYS A 236 60.23 -56.72 33.92
C LYS A 236 59.09 -57.75 33.96
N ILE A 237 58.06 -57.58 33.12
CA ILE A 237 57.20 -58.66 32.54
C ILE A 237 56.49 -58.16 31.25
N GLN A 238 55.80 -59.06 30.53
CA GLN A 238 55.25 -58.94 29.14
C GLN A 238 53.73 -59.28 29.14
N LYS A 239 52.85 -59.07 28.13
CA LYS A 239 52.82 -58.54 26.72
C LYS A 239 51.31 -58.25 26.38
N THR A 240 50.79 -57.84 25.21
CA THR A 240 51.35 -57.62 23.85
C THR A 240 50.85 -56.33 23.12
N PRO A 241 49.56 -56.13 22.69
CA PRO A 241 49.35 -55.46 21.39
C PRO A 241 48.26 -54.37 21.24
N ARG A 242 48.44 -53.61 20.13
CA ARG A 242 47.43 -53.03 19.20
C ARG A 242 47.25 -51.49 19.19
N LYS A 243 47.81 -50.91 18.12
CA LYS A 243 47.26 -49.91 17.16
C LYS A 243 45.95 -49.17 17.55
N GLN A 244 45.77 -47.88 17.26
CA GLN A 244 46.62 -46.88 16.59
C GLN A 244 46.05 -45.47 16.85
N ALA A 245 46.84 -44.42 16.67
CA ALA A 245 46.37 -43.04 16.68
C ALA A 245 46.69 -42.34 15.36
N ARG A 246 45.78 -41.50 14.85
CA ARG A 246 46.11 -40.16 14.34
C ARG A 246 44.87 -39.28 14.11
N GLN A 247 45.11 -37.97 14.27
CA GLN A 247 44.24 -36.85 13.91
C GLN A 247 44.51 -36.46 12.42
N PRO A 248 44.03 -35.33 11.86
CA PRO A 248 43.03 -35.36 10.80
C PRO A 248 43.58 -34.78 9.48
N ARG A 249 42.73 -34.55 8.47
CA ARG A 249 42.95 -33.49 7.46
C ARG A 249 41.66 -33.08 6.76
N SER A 250 41.56 -31.78 6.55
CA SER A 250 40.66 -31.08 5.63
C SER A 250 41.55 -30.23 4.69
N PRO A 251 40.98 -29.46 3.75
CA PRO A 251 39.99 -29.80 2.72
C PRO A 251 40.62 -29.63 1.32
N VAL A 252 39.83 -29.45 0.25
CA VAL A 252 39.96 -28.45 -0.85
C VAL A 252 39.12 -28.87 -2.08
N THR A 253 38.79 -27.87 -2.90
CA THR A 253 37.95 -27.77 -4.13
C THR A 253 38.44 -28.65 -5.32
N ALA A 254 37.80 -28.74 -6.50
CA ALA A 254 36.76 -27.91 -7.14
C ALA A 254 36.00 -28.65 -8.28
N GLN A 255 34.86 -28.09 -8.73
CA GLN A 255 34.37 -27.93 -10.14
C GLN A 255 34.16 -29.20 -11.04
N GLU A 256 32.96 -29.44 -11.62
CA GLU A 256 32.43 -29.01 -12.96
C GLU A 256 32.55 -30.15 -14.03
N GLU A 257 31.69 -30.37 -15.04
CA GLU A 257 30.37 -29.83 -15.49
C GLU A 257 29.48 -30.98 -16.08
N GLU A 258 28.25 -30.63 -16.52
CA GLU A 258 27.35 -31.36 -17.45
C GLU A 258 26.80 -32.77 -17.08
N GLY A 259 25.62 -33.21 -17.56
CA GLY A 259 24.58 -32.52 -18.33
C GLY A 259 23.49 -33.48 -18.88
N ALA A 260 22.27 -32.97 -19.15
CA ALA A 260 21.16 -33.63 -19.86
C ALA A 260 20.48 -34.86 -19.17
N LEU A 261 19.18 -35.20 -19.37
CA LEU A 261 18.02 -34.55 -20.00
C LEU A 261 16.69 -35.26 -19.60
N LEU A 262 15.53 -34.65 -19.93
CA LEU A 262 14.18 -35.27 -20.07
C LEU A 262 13.46 -35.76 -18.78
N ALA A 263 12.12 -35.71 -18.62
CA ALA A 263 11.03 -35.13 -19.42
C ALA A 263 9.73 -34.92 -18.58
N THR A 264 8.63 -34.56 -19.28
CA THR A 264 7.22 -34.41 -18.85
C THR A 264 6.89 -33.24 -17.92
N SER A 265 5.77 -32.51 -18.01
CA SER A 265 4.73 -32.21 -19.03
C SER A 265 3.40 -32.14 -18.29
N GLU A 266 2.66 -31.03 -18.42
CA GLU A 266 1.22 -31.00 -18.68
C GLU A 266 0.77 -29.55 -18.94
N GLU A 267 -0.31 -29.38 -19.69
CA GLU A 267 -0.71 -28.10 -20.29
C GLU A 267 -1.92 -27.46 -19.57
N GLY A 268 -2.14 -26.16 -19.82
CA GLY A 268 -3.30 -25.43 -19.32
C GLY A 268 -4.07 -24.75 -20.45
N GLU A 269 -5.18 -25.35 -20.86
CA GLU A 269 -6.12 -24.73 -21.81
C GLU A 269 -6.81 -23.51 -21.21
N CYS A 270 -7.06 -22.48 -22.02
CA CYS A 270 -7.94 -21.37 -21.69
C CYS A 270 -8.56 -20.80 -22.97
N SER A 271 -9.89 -20.88 -23.08
CA SER A 271 -10.63 -20.55 -24.31
C SER A 271 -11.53 -19.31 -24.15
N SER A 272 -11.52 -18.49 -25.23
CA SER A 272 -12.54 -17.48 -25.60
C SER A 272 -12.78 -16.31 -24.65
#